data_AF-A0A0S8HAI5-F1
#
_entry.id   AF-A0A0S8HAI5-F1
#
_cell.length_a   1.000
_cell.length_b   1.000
_cell.length_c   1.000
_cell.angle_alpha   90.00
_cell.angle_beta   90.00
_cell.angle_gamma   90.00
#
_symmetry.space_group_name_H-M   'P 1'
#
loop_
_entity.id
_entity.type
_entity.pdbx_description
1 polymer ?
#
loop_
_entity_poly.entity_id
_entity_poly.type
_entity_poly.pdbx_seq_one_letter_code
_entity_poly.pdbx_strand_id
1 'polypeptide(L)' 'MRLGELTQTSKRVAATSARLEKIDLLAATLRRLSDREVPVAVAYLSGELPQGRIGIGPAMLEAAFP' A
#
# COMPACT_ATOMS: atom_id res chain seq x y z
N MET A 1 4.36 9.62 -7.92
CA MET A 1 4.43 8.15 -8.09
C MET A 1 3.08 7.61 -8.57
N ARG A 2 3.06 6.60 -9.44
CA ARG A 2 1.80 5.94 -9.85
C ARG A 2 1.36 4.88 -8.84
N LEU A 3 0.06 4.64 -8.68
CA LEU A 3 -0.48 3.61 -7.77
C LEU A 3 0.09 2.20 -8.07
N GLY A 4 0.31 1.86 -9.35
CA GLY A 4 0.90 0.59 -9.73
C GLY A 4 2.28 0.35 -9.10
N GLU A 5 3.10 1.39 -8.97
CA GLU A 5 4.41 1.30 -8.31
C GLU A 5 4.27 1.01 -6.82
N LEU A 6 3.31 1.65 -6.15
CA LEU A 6 3.03 1.42 -4.73
C LEU A 6 2.54 0.00 -4.47
N THR A 7 1.65 -0.53 -5.33
CA THR A 7 1.19 -1.92 -5.24
C THR A 7 2.34 -2.92 -5.44
N GLN A 8 3.31 -2.59 -6.31
CA GLN A 8 4.48 -3.44 -6.50
C GLN A 8 5.39 -3.44 -5.27
N THR A 9 5.61 -2.29 -4.62
CA THR A 9 6.33 -2.23 -3.34
C THR A 9 5.62 -3.09 -2.29
N SER A 10 4.29 -2.95 -2.14
CA SER A 10 3.50 -3.74 -1.19
C SER A 10 3.67 -5.25 -1.42
N LYS A 11 3.55 -5.71 -2.67
CA LYS A 11 3.77 -7.12 -3.04
C LYS A 11 5.17 -7.61 -2.67
N ARG A 12 6.21 -6.82 -2.93
CA ARG A 12 7.60 -7.18 -2.59
C ARG A 12 7.79 -7.28 -1.07
N VAL A 13 7.28 -6.31 -0.31
CA VAL A 13 7.33 -6.33 1.17
C VAL A 13 6.61 -7.55 1.74
N ALA A 14 5.48 -7.95 1.16
CA ALA A 14 4.74 -9.15 1.55
C ALA A 14 5.51 -10.45 1.24
N ALA A 15 6.21 -10.50 0.11
CA ALA A 15 7.00 -11.67 -0.31
C ALA A 15 8.33 -11.83 0.44
N THR A 16 8.91 -10.74 0.96
CA THR A 16 10.18 -10.76 1.72
C THR A 16 9.96 -11.28 3.15
N SER A 17 10.90 -12.07 3.68
CA SER A 17 10.90 -12.53 5.08
C SER A 17 11.84 -11.71 5.98
N ALA A 18 12.92 -11.15 5.42
CA ALA A 18 13.91 -10.37 6.16
C ALA A 18 13.40 -8.95 6.49
N ARG A 19 13.40 -8.59 7.78
CA ARG A 19 12.92 -7.28 8.24
C ARG A 19 13.73 -6.11 7.65
N LEU A 20 15.05 -6.22 7.58
CA LEU A 20 15.91 -5.16 7.05
C LEU A 20 15.62 -4.89 5.57
N GLU A 21 15.44 -5.95 4.78
CA GLU A 21 15.09 -5.80 3.38
C GLU A 21 13.72 -5.15 3.20
N LYS A 22 12.72 -5.47 4.04
CA LYS A 22 11.43 -4.74 4.05
C LYS A 22 11.62 -3.24 4.32
N ILE A 23 12.47 -2.90 5.29
CA ILE A 23 12.79 -1.51 5.63
C ILE A 23 13.42 -0.82 4.42
N ASP A 24 14.37 -1.46 3.74
CA ASP A 24 15.04 -0.90 2.57
C ASP A 24 14.06 -0.65 1.41
N LEU A 25 13.15 -1.60 1.16
CA LEU A 25 12.10 -1.47 0.14
C LEU A 25 11.16 -0.29 0.43
N LEU A 26 10.69 -0.18 1.67
CA LEU A 26 9.83 0.91 2.10
C LEU A 26 10.57 2.24 2.03
N ALA A 27 11.78 2.32 2.56
CA ALA A 27 12.57 3.55 2.57
C ALA A 27 12.91 4.03 1.15
N ALA A 28 13.26 3.12 0.24
CA ALA A 28 13.50 3.44 -1.17
C ALA A 28 12.25 3.98 -1.87
N THR A 29 11.07 3.45 -1.52
CA THR A 29 9.79 3.92 -2.06
C THR A 29 9.44 5.30 -1.51
N LEU A 30 9.51 5.47 -0.19
CA LEU A 30 9.15 6.72 0.50
C LEU A 30 10.04 7.90 0.07
N ARG A 31 11.34 7.68 -0.16
CA ARG A 31 12.27 8.72 -0.67
C ARG A 31 11.91 9.28 -2.05
N ARG A 32 11.09 8.57 -2.84
CA ARG A 32 10.67 9.00 -4.19
C ARG A 32 9.35 9.77 -4.21
N LEU A 33 8.68 9.87 -3.06
CA LEU A 33 7.41 10.56 -2.95
C LEU A 33 7.62 12.06 -2.78
N SER A 34 6.74 12.85 -3.35
CA SER A 34 6.60 14.26 -2.98
C SER A 34 5.86 14.39 -1.64
N ASP A 35 6.01 15.54 -0.97
CA ASP A 35 5.38 15.82 0.33
C ASP A 35 3.86 15.59 0.33
N ARG A 36 3.19 15.87 -0.80
CA ARG A 36 1.75 15.67 -0.97
C ARG A 36 1.34 14.20 -1.11
N GLU A 37 2.26 13.36 -1.57
CA GLU A 37 2.03 11.94 -1.79
C GLU A 37 2.32 11.09 -0.54
N VAL A 38 3.17 11.58 0.36
CA VAL A 38 3.58 10.84 1.57
C VAL A 38 2.37 10.37 2.40
N PRO A 39 1.40 11.23 2.77
CA PRO A 39 0.30 10.80 3.64
C PRO A 39 -0.54 9.67 3.03
N VAL A 40 -0.89 9.80 1.75
CA VAL A 40 -1.71 8.81 1.03
C VAL A 40 -0.96 7.49 0.82
N ALA A 41 0.32 7.55 0.47
CA ALA A 41 1.13 6.35 0.27
C ALA A 41 1.35 5.57 1.57
N VAL A 42 1.61 6.28 2.68
CA VAL A 42 1.78 5.66 4.01
C VAL A 42 0.50 4.98 4.47
N ALA A 43 -0.67 5.61 4.28
CA ALA A 43 -1.96 5.00 4.61
C ALA A 43 -2.14 3.66 3.86
N TYR A 44 -1.99 3.66 2.53
CA TYR A 44 -2.13 2.44 1.74
C TYR A 44 -1.11 1.35 2.08
N LEU A 45 0.16 1.71 2.30
CA LEU A 45 1.19 0.74 2.68
C LEU A 45 0.97 0.13 4.07
N SER A 46 0.23 0.83 4.94
CA SER A 46 -0.16 0.37 6.26
C SER A 46 -1.47 -0.44 6.27
N GLY A 47 -2.11 -0.60 5.10
CA GLY A 47 -3.42 -1.25 4.99
C GLY A 47 -4.59 -0.37 5.42
N GLU A 48 -4.37 0.95 5.51
CA GLU A 48 -5.39 1.93 5.86
C GLU A 48 -5.94 2.62 4.60
N LEU A 49 -7.22 2.98 4.65
CA LEU A 49 -7.85 3.79 3.62
C LEU A 49 -7.82 5.26 4.05
N PRO A 50 -7.29 6.19 3.23
CA PRO A 50 -7.22 7.62 3.56
C PRO A 50 -8.57 8.24 3.92
N GLN A 51 -9.65 7.75 3.31
CA GLN A 51 -11.03 8.19 3.55
C GLN A 51 -11.72 7.49 4.74
N GLY A 52 -11.03 6.58 5.43
CA GLY A 52 -11.60 5.78 6.52
C GLY A 52 -12.49 4.64 6.04
N ARG A 53 -13.44 4.21 6.88
CA ARG A 53 -14.34 3.10 6.59
C ARG A 53 -15.31 3.47 5.47
N ILE A 54 -15.35 2.64 4.43
CA ILE A 54 -16.23 2.81 3.25
C ILE A 54 -17.45 1.90 3.23
N GLY A 55 -17.66 1.10 4.28
CA GLY A 55 -18.83 0.21 4.39
C GLY A 55 -18.82 -1.01 3.46
N ILE A 56 -17.67 -1.36 2.87
CA ILE A 56 -17.53 -2.54 1.99
C ILE A 56 -17.05 -3.73 2.80
N GLY A 57 -17.87 -4.79 2.86
CA GLY A 57 -17.53 -6.07 3.48
C GLY A 57 -17.08 -7.12 2.45
N PRO A 58 -16.50 -8.25 2.91
CA PRO A 58 -16.03 -9.33 2.04
C PRO A 58 -17.12 -9.90 1.11
N ALA A 59 -18.35 -10.08 1.59
CA ALA A 59 -19.45 -10.60 0.78
C ALA A 59 -19.85 -9.66 -0.38
N MET A 60 -19.75 -8.34 -0.16
CA MET A 60 -19.99 -7.36 -1.22
C MET A 60 -18.88 -7.37 -2.27
N LEU A 61 -17.63 -7.60 -1.85
CA LEU A 61 -16.51 -7.78 -2.76
C LEU A 61 -16.70 -9.04 -3.60
N GLU A 62 -17.03 -10.18 -2.98
CA GLU A 62 -17.27 -11.44 -3.66
C GLU A 62 -18.37 -11.32 -4.72
N ALA A 63 -19.48 -10.66 -4.40
CA ALA A 63 -20.56 -10.42 -5.36
C ALA A 63 -20.20 -9.47 -6.52
N ALA A 64 -19.15 -8.65 -6.36
CA ALA A 64 -18.71 -7.70 -7.39
C ALA A 64 -17.67 -8.27 -8.35
N PHE A 65 -17.02 -9.38 -8.00
CA PHE A 65 -16.14 -10.11 -8.91
C PHE A 65 -16.96 -11.15 -9.70
N PRO A 66 -16.94 -11.10 -11.04
CA PRO A 66 -17.65 -12.07 -11.88
C PRO A 66 -17.07 -13.49 -11.79
#